data_AF-A0A6B3C7Q3-F1
#
_entry.id   AF-A0A6B3C7Q3-F1
#
_cell.length_a   1.000
_cell.length_b   1.000
_cell.length_c   1.000
_cell.angle_alpha   90.00
_cell.angle_beta   90.00
_cell.angle_gamma   90.00
#
_symmetry.space_group_name_H-M   'P 1'
#
loop_
_entity.id
_entity.type
_entity.pdbx_description
1 polymer ?
#
loop_
_entity_poly.entity_id
_entity_poly.type
_entity_poly.pdbx_seq_one_letter_code
_entity_poly.pdbx_strand_id
1 'polypeptide(L)'
;VTNPELPRLVTVPSPNQDISRTHAEVRTEGEHVVVTDLDSTNGVHVSRPGQGVRRLHPGEPSVVGTDEVVDLGDGVTFTVERSA
;
A
#
# COMPACT_ATOMS: atom_id res chain seq x y z
N VAL A 1 -27.10 1.00 9.44
CA VAL A 1 -26.61 0.68 8.09
C VAL A 1 -25.14 0.34 8.21
N THR A 2 -24.77 -0.93 8.14
CA THR A 2 -23.36 -1.30 7.93
C THR A 2 -23.14 -1.29 6.42
N ASN A 3 -22.51 -0.24 5.91
CA ASN A 3 -22.18 -0.16 4.49
C ASN A 3 -20.91 -1.00 4.25
N PRO A 4 -20.97 -2.12 3.50
CA PRO A 4 -19.81 -2.97 3.23
C PRO A 4 -18.73 -2.27 2.39
N GLU A 5 -18.97 -1.06 1.90
CA GLU A 5 -18.03 -0.30 1.07
C GLU A 5 -17.22 0.78 1.83
N LEU A 6 -17.35 0.88 3.15
CA LEU A 6 -16.50 1.79 3.91
C LEU A 6 -15.11 1.17 4.12
N PRO A 7 -14.03 1.85 3.69
CA PRO A 7 -12.69 1.31 3.86
C PRO A 7 -12.36 1.14 5.34
N ARG A 8 -11.73 0.01 5.67
CA ARG A 8 -11.17 -0.18 7.01
C ARG A 8 -9.94 0.70 7.15
N LEU A 9 -10.05 1.72 8.00
CA LEU A 9 -8.91 2.58 8.32
C LEU A 9 -7.88 1.83 9.16
N VAL A 10 -6.62 1.89 8.73
CA VAL A 10 -5.45 1.38 9.46
C VAL A 10 -4.54 2.56 9.74
N THR A 11 -4.35 2.87 11.02
CA THR A 11 -3.43 3.92 11.46
C THR A 11 -2.04 3.32 11.63
N VAL A 12 -1.02 4.04 11.16
CA VAL A 12 0.39 3.66 11.29
C VAL A 12 1.17 4.81 11.93
N PRO A 13 2.27 4.53 12.67
CA PRO A 13 3.14 5.59 13.19
C PRO A 13 3.77 6.39 12.04
N SER A 14 3.85 7.71 12.22
CA SER A 14 4.48 8.63 11.26
C SER A 14 5.20 9.76 12.02
N PRO A 15 6.26 9.44 12.81
CA PRO A 15 6.91 10.41 13.68
C PRO A 15 7.60 11.55 12.90
N ASN A 16 8.08 11.27 11.68
CA ASN A 16 8.71 12.29 10.83
C ASN A 16 7.71 12.95 9.86
N GLN A 17 6.44 12.56 9.93
CA GLN A 17 5.37 13.03 9.04
C GLN A 17 5.59 12.64 7.58
N ASP A 18 6.29 11.53 7.34
CA ASP A 18 6.55 11.06 5.96
C ASP A 18 5.34 10.37 5.34
N ILE A 19 4.40 9.91 6.17
CA ILE A 19 3.17 9.25 5.74
C ILE A 19 2.01 10.26 5.77
N SER A 20 1.45 10.57 4.59
CA SER A 20 0.22 11.36 4.44
C SER A 20 -0.97 10.77 5.23
N ARG A 21 -1.91 11.63 5.66
CA ARG A 21 -3.10 11.22 6.45
C ARG A 21 -3.95 10.14 5.77
N THR A 22 -4.04 10.22 4.44
CA THR A 22 -4.65 9.23 3.55
C THR A 22 -3.60 8.93 2.50
N HIS A 23 -2.86 7.82 2.66
CA HIS A 23 -1.64 7.58 1.89
C HIS A 23 -1.85 6.54 0.79
N ALA A 24 -2.47 5.41 1.13
CA ALA A 24 -2.66 4.32 0.21
C ALA A 24 -4.03 3.66 0.45
N GLU A 25 -4.63 3.18 -0.63
CA GLU A 25 -5.73 2.22 -0.60
C GLU A 25 -5.18 0.82 -0.89
N VAL A 26 -5.67 -0.18 -0.16
CA VAL A 26 -5.40 -1.59 -0.44
C VAL A 26 -6.74 -2.29 -0.67
N ARG A 27 -6.88 -2.94 -1.84
CA ARG A 27 -8.09 -3.66 -2.23
C ARG A 27 -7.75 -5.04 -2.74
N THR A 28 -8.63 -6.00 -2.49
CA THR A 28 -8.60 -7.32 -3.12
C THR A 28 -9.46 -7.31 -4.38
N GLU A 29 -8.87 -7.67 -5.53
CA GLU A 29 -9.57 -7.82 -6.80
C GLU A 29 -9.38 -9.25 -7.33
N GLY A 30 -10.38 -10.10 -7.07
CA GLY A 30 -10.27 -11.54 -7.32
C GLY A 30 -9.11 -12.13 -6.52
N GLU A 31 -8.13 -12.70 -7.23
CA GLU A 31 -6.93 -13.34 -6.65
C GLU A 31 -5.77 -12.37 -6.41
N HIS A 32 -5.93 -11.08 -6.76
CA HIS A 32 -4.88 -10.08 -6.71
C HIS A 32 -5.12 -9.09 -5.57
N VAL A 33 -4.03 -8.60 -5.00
CA VAL A 33 -4.05 -7.40 -4.15
C VAL A 33 -3.58 -6.22 -4.98
N VAL A 34 -4.36 -5.14 -4.92
CA VAL A 34 -4.11 -3.89 -5.61
C VAL A 34 -3.85 -2.82 -4.58
N VAL A 35 -2.78 -2.06 -4.80
CA VAL A 35 -2.41 -0.90 -3.99
C VAL A 35 -2.45 0.34 -4.87
N THR A 36 -3.11 1.38 -4.38
CA THR A 36 -3.19 2.68 -5.05
C THR A 36 -2.58 3.72 -4.13
N ASP A 37 -1.56 4.44 -4.62
CA ASP A 37 -1.05 5.64 -3.94
C ASP A 37 -2.10 6.76 -4.07
N LEU A 38 -2.59 7.27 -2.94
CA LEU A 38 -3.70 8.24 -2.89
C LEU A 38 -3.17 9.68 -2.95
N ASP A 39 -2.35 9.95 -3.97
CA ASP A 39 -1.65 11.22 -4.17
C ASP A 39 -0.84 11.64 -2.93
N SER A 40 -0.14 10.68 -2.32
CA SER A 40 0.68 10.95 -1.15
C SER A 40 1.88 11.86 -1.49
N THR A 41 2.38 12.57 -0.47
CA THR A 41 3.47 13.53 -0.66
C THR A 41 4.79 12.84 -1.04
N ASN A 42 5.13 11.75 -0.35
CA ASN A 42 6.40 11.04 -0.55
C ASN A 42 6.27 9.82 -1.48
N GLY A 43 5.05 9.37 -1.77
CA GLY A 43 4.77 8.24 -2.64
C GLY A 43 4.87 6.88 -1.95
N VAL A 44 4.18 5.90 -2.54
CA VAL A 44 4.29 4.48 -2.17
C VAL A 44 5.37 3.82 -3.02
N HIS A 45 6.22 3.02 -2.37
CA HIS A 45 7.28 2.26 -3.04
C HIS A 45 7.02 0.77 -2.91
N VAL A 46 7.32 0.02 -3.96
CA VAL A 46 7.22 -1.44 -3.99
C VAL A 46 8.58 -2.01 -4.35
N SER A 47 9.04 -2.97 -3.57
CA SER A 47 10.33 -3.62 -3.78
C SER A 47 10.18 -5.13 -3.82
N ARG A 48 11.04 -5.77 -4.61
CA ARG A 48 11.14 -7.23 -4.66
C ARG A 48 12.59 -7.65 -4.48
N PRO A 49 12.87 -8.70 -3.67
CA PRO A 49 14.22 -9.23 -3.53
C PRO A 49 14.88 -9.49 -4.88
N GLY A 50 16.03 -8.86 -5.12
CA GLY A 50 16.81 -9.01 -6.35
C GLY A 50 16.30 -8.27 -7.59
N GLN A 51 15.16 -7.58 -7.54
CA GLN A 51 14.61 -6.84 -8.69
C GLN A 51 14.56 -5.31 -8.50
N GLY A 52 14.91 -4.81 -7.31
CA GLY A 52 15.00 -3.38 -7.02
C GLY A 52 13.70 -2.78 -6.47
N VAL A 53 13.62 -1.45 -6.50
CA VAL A 53 12.50 -0.66 -5.96
C VAL A 53 11.85 0.12 -7.09
N ARG A 54 10.52 0.12 -7.16
CA ARG A 54 9.72 0.96 -8.05
C ARG A 54 8.77 1.82 -7.22
N ARG A 55 8.60 3.08 -7.60
CA ARG A 55 7.54 3.94 -7.05
C ARG A 55 6.24 3.67 -7.80
N LEU A 56 5.12 3.64 -7.09
CA LEU A 56 3.79 3.57 -7.72
C LEU A 56 3.47 4.90 -8.41
N HIS A 57 2.70 4.84 -9.50
CA HIS A 57 2.14 6.04 -10.11
C HIS A 57 0.96 6.53 -9.24
N PRO A 58 0.95 7.80 -8.79
CA PRO A 58 -0.13 8.34 -7.97
C PRO A 58 -1.50 8.22 -8.66
N GLY A 59 -2.52 7.80 -7.92
CA GLY A 59 -3.88 7.60 -8.40
C GLY A 59 -4.09 6.37 -9.29
N GLU A 60 -3.02 5.68 -9.70
CA GLU A 60 -3.10 4.50 -10.58
C GLU A 60 -3.07 3.19 -9.77
N PRO A 61 -4.11 2.33 -9.90
CA PRO A 61 -4.12 1.04 -9.23
C PRO A 61 -2.99 0.13 -9.71
N SER A 62 -2.19 -0.39 -8.78
CA SER A 62 -1.04 -1.24 -9.08
C SER A 62 -1.16 -2.59 -8.39
N VAL A 63 -1.03 -3.68 -9.15
CA VAL A 63 -1.00 -5.04 -8.58
C VAL A 63 0.28 -5.22 -7.77
N VAL A 64 0.14 -5.82 -6.58
CA VAL A 64 1.25 -6.17 -5.70
C VAL A 64 1.30 -7.69 -5.52
N GLY A 65 2.48 -8.26 -5.74
CA GLY A 65 2.75 -9.68 -5.57
C GLY A 65 2.97 -10.08 -4.12
N THR A 66 2.83 -11.38 -3.83
CA THR A 66 3.08 -11.95 -2.49
C THR A 66 4.56 -11.96 -2.08
N ASP A 67 5.46 -11.73 -3.03
CA ASP A 67 6.91 -11.65 -2.83
C ASP A 67 7.42 -10.20 -2.77
N GLU A 68 6.50 -9.23 -2.75
CA GLU A 68 6.81 -7.81 -2.77
C GLU A 68 6.59 -7.17 -1.40
N VAL A 69 7.44 -6.20 -1.08
CA VAL A 69 7.33 -5.34 0.11
C VAL A 69 6.85 -3.98 -0.35
N VAL A 70 5.74 -3.52 0.22
CA VAL A 70 5.20 -2.17 0.03
C VAL A 70 5.66 -1.28 1.17
N ASP A 71 6.22 -0.12 0.85
CA ASP A 71 6.72 0.88 1.78
C ASP A 71 5.91 2.18 1.65
N LEU A 72 5.39 2.66 2.77
CA LEU A 72 4.57 3.87 2.89
C LEU A 72 5.37 5.09 3.39
N GLY A 73 6.65 4.91 3.75
CA GLY A 73 7.46 5.91 4.46
C GLY A 73 7.59 5.61 5.96
N ASP A 74 8.48 6.33 6.64
CA ASP A 74 8.77 6.15 8.08
C ASP A 74 9.15 4.70 8.50
N GLY A 75 9.63 3.89 7.54
CA GLY A 75 9.93 2.46 7.75
C GLY A 75 8.69 1.59 7.92
N VAL A 76 7.49 2.13 7.67
CA VAL A 76 6.23 1.39 7.71
C VAL A 76 6.06 0.63 6.40
N THR A 77 6.20 -0.69 6.50
CA THR A 77 6.08 -1.60 5.36
C THR A 77 5.05 -2.69 5.60
N PHE A 78 4.51 -3.27 4.54
CA PHE A 78 3.72 -4.50 4.59
C PHE A 78 4.02 -5.43 3.41
N THR A 79 3.68 -6.70 3.59
CA THR A 79 3.71 -7.74 2.55
C THR A 79 2.31 -8.31 2.35
N VAL A 80 2.10 -8.97 1.22
CA VAL A 80 0.88 -9.72 0.95
C VAL A 80 1.14 -11.21 1.15
N GLU A 81 0.36 -11.86 1.98
CA GLU A 81 0.46 -13.30 2.22
C GLU A 81 -0.84 -13.99 1.81
N ARG A 82 -0.74 -15.19 1.23
CA ARG A 82 -1.92 -16.05 1.03
C ARG A 82 -2.18 -16.82 2.33
N SER A 83 -3.34 -16.57 2.93
CA SER A 83 -3.82 -17.38 4.06
C SER A 83 -4.15 -18.80 3.58
N ALA A 84 -3.64 -19.81 4.30
CA ALA A 84 -3.89 -21.24 4.06
C ALA A 84 -5.28 -21.69 4.56
#